data_AF-A0A7S2WK20-F1
#
_entry.id   AF-A0A7S2WK20-F1
#
_cell.length_a   1.000
_cell.length_b   1.000
_cell.length_c   1.000
_cell.angle_alpha   90.00
_cell.angle_beta   90.00
_cell.angle_gamma   90.00
#
_symmetry.space_group_name_H-M   'P 1'
#
loop_
_entity.id
_entity.type
_entity.pdbx_description
1 polymer ?
#
loop_
_entity_poly.entity_id
_entity_poly.type
_entity_poly.pdbx_seq_one_letter_code
_entity_poly.pdbx_strand_id
1 'polypeptide(L)'
;TGQWTQVKKAYATANRLLGDIVKVTPSSKVTGDLAQFIVANNLSEEDVIRDAETLSFPQSVIEYFQGYLGVPSYGFPEPLRSRVLKGKTIEGSDQICFEGRPGIEMTPFDFDSCRQTLEEKWDKDNIRNVDVMSSAMYPAVFDSFMEHKTQYGDLSCVDTRTFLTGMKIDQELVVNIERGKQLYIKLMGIGVPHPD
;
A
#
# COMPACT_ATOMS: atom_id res chain seq x y z
N THR A 1 -19.53 17.87 2.99
CA THR A 1 -18.22 17.62 2.33
C THR A 1 -18.35 17.95 0.85
N GLY A 2 -17.55 18.87 0.33
CA GLY A 2 -17.75 19.43 -1.03
C GLY A 2 -16.53 20.14 -1.63
N GLN A 3 -15.31 19.74 -1.25
CA GLN A 3 -14.09 20.44 -1.66
C GLN A 3 -13.33 19.74 -2.80
N TRP A 4 -13.96 18.80 -3.51
CA TRP A 4 -13.29 18.07 -4.60
C TRP A 4 -12.71 19.00 -5.68
N THR A 5 -13.41 20.08 -6.02
CA THR A 5 -12.91 21.08 -6.97
C THR A 5 -11.66 21.80 -6.46
N GLN A 6 -11.55 22.02 -5.15
CA GLN A 6 -10.35 22.61 -4.54
C GLN A 6 -9.19 21.60 -4.58
N VAL A 7 -9.45 20.33 -4.27
CA VAL A 7 -8.44 19.26 -4.36
C VAL A 7 -7.89 19.12 -5.77
N LYS A 8 -8.74 19.17 -6.81
CA LYS A 8 -8.26 19.14 -8.22
C LYS A 8 -7.33 20.32 -8.54
N LYS A 9 -7.64 21.53 -8.07
CA LYS A 9 -6.77 22.70 -8.26
C LYS A 9 -5.47 22.55 -7.46
N ALA A 10 -5.57 22.12 -6.21
CA ALA A 10 -4.43 21.86 -5.35
C ALA A 10 -3.53 20.74 -5.88
N TYR A 11 -4.06 19.77 -6.64
CA TYR A 11 -3.25 18.74 -7.30
C TYR A 11 -2.33 19.34 -8.37
N ALA A 12 -2.81 20.33 -9.13
CA ALA A 12 -1.96 21.06 -10.07
C ALA A 12 -0.92 21.93 -9.34
N THR A 13 -1.29 22.54 -8.21
CA THR A 13 -0.36 23.27 -7.33
C THR A 13 0.71 22.35 -6.74
N ALA A 14 0.33 21.21 -6.19
CA ALA A 14 1.23 20.18 -5.69
C ALA A 14 2.21 19.72 -6.78
N ASN A 15 1.73 19.51 -8.01
CA ASN A 15 2.62 19.15 -9.12
C ASN A 15 3.70 20.21 -9.39
N ARG A 16 3.35 21.50 -9.34
CA ARG A 16 4.34 22.59 -9.49
C ARG A 16 5.32 22.61 -8.33
N LEU A 17 4.82 22.52 -7.09
CA LEU A 17 5.64 22.44 -5.87
C LEU A 17 6.60 21.25 -5.89
N LEU A 18 6.25 20.13 -6.54
CA LEU A 18 7.11 18.96 -6.65
C LEU A 18 8.10 19.03 -7.83
N GLY A 19 8.00 20.03 -8.70
CA GLY A 19 8.90 20.25 -9.84
C GLY A 19 8.36 19.76 -11.19
N ASP A 20 7.04 19.77 -11.38
CA ASP A 20 6.34 19.29 -12.59
C ASP A 20 6.71 17.86 -13.00
N ILE A 21 6.42 16.93 -12.09
CA ILE A 21 6.84 15.54 -12.23
C ILE A 21 5.90 14.69 -13.09
N VAL A 22 6.44 13.57 -13.58
CA VAL A 22 5.62 12.46 -14.08
C VAL A 22 4.79 11.90 -12.93
N LYS A 23 3.47 11.80 -13.11
CA LYS A 23 2.50 11.40 -12.08
C LYS A 23 1.90 10.04 -12.41
N VAL A 24 2.54 8.99 -11.93
CA VAL A 24 2.10 7.60 -12.00
C VAL A 24 2.41 6.94 -10.67
N THR A 25 1.87 5.77 -10.35
CA THR A 25 2.21 5.10 -9.08
C THR A 25 3.74 4.92 -8.97
N PRO A 26 4.40 5.38 -7.87
CA PRO A 26 3.84 5.99 -6.66
C PRO A 26 3.76 7.53 -6.64
N SER A 27 4.41 8.25 -7.55
CA SER A 27 4.48 9.73 -7.56
C SER A 27 3.13 10.44 -7.69
N SER A 28 2.13 9.81 -8.32
CA SER A 28 0.76 10.33 -8.36
C SER A 28 0.10 10.38 -6.98
N LYS A 29 0.43 9.42 -6.09
CA LYS A 29 0.01 9.42 -4.68
C LYS A 29 0.68 10.56 -3.93
N VAL A 30 1.99 10.76 -4.09
CA VAL A 30 2.72 11.88 -3.46
C VAL A 30 2.04 13.22 -3.78
N THR A 31 1.72 13.43 -5.06
CA THR A 31 1.02 14.63 -5.53
C THR A 31 -0.37 14.74 -4.90
N GLY A 32 -1.09 13.61 -4.77
CA GLY A 32 -2.43 13.56 -4.17
C GLY A 32 -2.43 13.83 -2.67
N ASP A 33 -1.47 13.28 -1.93
CA ASP A 33 -1.32 13.50 -0.49
C ASP A 33 -0.97 14.97 -0.21
N LEU A 34 -0.05 15.56 -0.99
CA LEU A 34 0.28 16.99 -0.87
C LEU A 34 -0.92 17.88 -1.21
N ALA A 35 -1.70 17.54 -2.23
CA ALA A 35 -2.90 18.29 -2.58
C ALA A 35 -3.96 18.27 -1.47
N GLN A 36 -4.18 17.11 -0.86
CA GLN A 36 -5.08 16.98 0.29
C GLN A 36 -4.55 17.77 1.49
N PHE A 37 -3.24 17.73 1.74
CA PHE A 37 -2.59 18.51 2.79
C PHE A 37 -2.78 20.02 2.60
N ILE A 38 -2.59 20.53 1.38
CA ILE A 38 -2.79 21.95 1.04
C ILE A 38 -4.24 22.38 1.33
N VAL A 39 -5.22 21.60 0.89
CA VAL A 39 -6.65 21.93 1.10
C VAL A 39 -7.04 21.83 2.56
N ALA A 40 -6.62 20.77 3.26
CA ALA A 40 -6.99 20.53 4.66
C ALA A 40 -6.44 21.63 5.59
N ASN A 41 -5.29 22.21 5.25
CA ASN A 41 -4.66 23.29 6.04
C ASN A 41 -4.91 24.69 5.46
N ASN A 42 -5.75 24.82 4.42
CA ASN A 42 -6.07 26.08 3.75
C ASN A 42 -4.81 26.88 3.33
N LEU A 43 -3.83 26.20 2.74
CA LEU A 43 -2.54 26.78 2.35
C LEU A 43 -2.56 27.27 0.89
N SER A 44 -1.87 28.38 0.64
CA SER A 44 -1.46 28.77 -0.73
C SER A 44 -0.15 28.08 -1.13
N GLU A 45 0.23 28.18 -2.42
CA GLU A 45 1.53 27.68 -2.91
C GLU A 45 2.69 28.39 -2.19
N GLU A 46 2.54 29.69 -1.97
CA GLU A 46 3.48 30.55 -1.28
C GLU A 46 3.62 30.21 0.20
N ASP A 47 2.51 29.89 0.88
CA ASP A 47 2.54 29.46 2.29
C ASP A 47 3.32 28.15 2.44
N VAL A 48 3.13 27.18 1.53
CA VAL A 48 3.88 25.91 1.56
C VAL A 48 5.38 26.15 1.45
N ILE A 49 5.82 27.05 0.56
CA ILE A 49 7.25 27.36 0.37
C ILE A 49 7.82 28.16 1.54
N ARG A 50 7.07 29.16 2.03
CA ARG A 50 7.49 30.04 3.12
C ARG A 50 7.66 29.26 4.43
N ASP A 51 6.67 28.44 4.77
CA ASP A 51 6.55 27.80 6.08
C ASP A 51 6.98 26.32 6.07
N ALA A 52 7.63 25.85 5.00
CA ALA A 52 7.98 24.44 4.81
C ALA A 52 8.78 23.79 5.97
N GLU A 53 9.53 24.56 6.75
CA GLU A 53 10.27 24.03 7.90
C GLU A 53 9.38 23.69 9.11
N THR A 54 8.20 24.29 9.22
CA THR A 54 7.29 24.12 10.37
C THR A 54 6.07 23.27 10.03
N LEU A 55 5.78 23.08 8.74
CA LEU A 55 4.67 22.27 8.25
C LEU A 55 4.95 20.77 8.41
N SER A 56 3.98 20.04 8.95
CA SER A 56 4.02 18.58 9.06
C SER A 56 3.56 17.93 7.76
N PHE A 57 4.47 17.86 6.77
CA PHE A 57 4.18 17.24 5.48
C PHE A 57 3.79 15.75 5.60
N PRO A 58 2.94 15.24 4.69
CA PRO A 58 2.68 13.81 4.57
C PRO A 58 3.99 13.03 4.34
N GLN A 59 4.08 11.84 4.92
CA GLN A 59 5.26 10.97 4.83
C GLN A 59 5.70 10.71 3.38
N SER A 60 4.75 10.48 2.47
CA SER A 60 5.03 10.26 1.04
C SER A 60 5.73 11.44 0.35
N VAL A 61 5.48 12.68 0.81
CA VAL A 61 6.14 13.90 0.31
C VAL A 61 7.56 14.01 0.85
N ILE A 62 7.74 13.69 2.13
CA ILE A 62 9.07 13.63 2.76
C ILE A 62 9.91 12.58 2.02
N GLU A 63 9.43 11.35 1.88
CA GLU A 63 10.14 10.26 1.20
C GLU A 63 10.47 10.57 -0.26
N TYR A 64 9.56 11.23 -0.98
CA TYR A 64 9.85 11.73 -2.32
C TYR A 64 11.05 12.68 -2.32
N PHE A 65 11.07 13.69 -1.44
CA PHE A 65 12.17 14.63 -1.34
C PHE A 65 13.47 14.00 -0.81
N GLN A 66 13.38 12.95 0.00
CA GLN A 66 14.52 12.13 0.41
C GLN A 66 15.07 11.29 -0.75
N GLY A 67 14.33 11.12 -1.84
CA GLY A 67 14.78 10.41 -3.04
C GLY A 67 14.42 8.92 -3.07
N TYR A 68 13.52 8.43 -2.21
CA TYR A 68 13.06 7.03 -2.22
C TYR A 68 12.49 6.60 -3.57
N LEU A 69 11.92 7.55 -4.32
CA LEU A 69 11.35 7.33 -5.65
C LEU A 69 12.36 7.57 -6.79
N GLY A 70 13.63 7.72 -6.45
CA GLY A 70 14.67 8.22 -7.35
C GLY A 70 14.67 9.74 -7.47
N VAL A 71 15.56 10.24 -8.32
CA VAL A 71 15.74 11.68 -8.56
C VAL A 71 15.01 12.07 -9.86
N PRO A 72 14.12 13.06 -9.85
CA PRO A 72 13.45 13.55 -11.07
C PRO A 72 14.47 14.15 -12.06
N SER A 73 14.12 14.16 -13.35
CA SER A 73 15.05 14.52 -14.44
C SER A 73 15.71 15.89 -14.32
N TYR A 74 15.05 16.85 -13.66
CA TYR A 74 15.56 18.21 -13.47
C TYR A 74 15.97 18.48 -12.01
N GLY A 75 16.10 17.43 -11.20
CA GLY A 75 16.33 17.55 -9.76
C GLY A 75 15.10 18.04 -9.00
N PHE A 76 15.26 18.19 -7.70
CA PHE A 76 14.18 18.65 -6.83
C PHE A 76 14.15 20.18 -6.74
N PRO A 77 12.97 20.78 -6.54
CA PRO A 77 12.86 22.22 -6.33
C PRO A 77 13.48 22.67 -5.01
N GLU A 78 14.52 23.48 -5.09
CA GLU A 78 15.13 24.19 -3.96
C GLU A 78 14.64 25.65 -3.91
N PRO A 79 14.51 26.26 -2.71
CA PRO A 79 14.88 25.75 -1.39
C PRO A 79 13.81 24.88 -0.71
N LEU A 80 12.71 24.56 -1.40
CA LEU A 80 11.57 23.84 -0.81
C LEU A 80 12.00 22.48 -0.25
N ARG A 81 12.71 21.66 -1.02
CA ARG A 81 13.22 20.35 -0.56
C ARG A 81 14.04 20.49 0.73
N SER A 82 15.06 21.35 0.74
CA SER A 82 15.91 21.54 1.91
C SER A 82 15.12 21.93 3.16
N ARG A 83 14.07 22.74 3.01
CA ARG A 83 13.20 23.14 4.13
C ARG A 83 12.30 22.01 4.62
N VAL A 84 11.70 21.25 3.70
CA VAL A 84 10.84 20.09 4.04
C VAL A 84 11.60 19.02 4.81
N LEU A 85 12.88 18.81 4.45
CA LEU A 85 13.74 17.78 5.06
C LEU A 85 14.46 18.25 6.33
N LYS A 86 14.28 19.49 6.77
CA LYS A 86 15.00 20.02 7.92
C LYS A 86 14.71 19.19 9.18
N GLY A 87 15.76 18.64 9.77
CA GLY A 87 15.67 17.80 10.96
C GLY A 87 15.08 16.40 10.71
N LYS A 88 14.95 15.97 9.46
CA LYS A 88 14.46 14.63 9.08
C LYS A 88 15.59 13.81 8.47
N THR A 89 15.75 12.58 8.93
CA THR A 89 16.68 11.60 8.36
C THR A 89 15.93 10.42 7.75
N ILE A 90 16.62 9.66 6.91
CA ILE A 90 16.17 8.36 6.41
C ILE A 90 16.17 7.39 7.58
N GLU A 91 15.07 6.64 7.75
CA GLU A 91 14.91 5.71 8.86
C GLU A 91 16.08 4.71 8.92
N GLY A 92 16.69 4.59 10.10
CA GLY A 92 17.85 3.71 10.31
C GLY A 92 19.20 4.28 9.85
N SER A 93 19.28 5.56 9.47
CA SER A 93 20.55 6.20 9.08
C SER A 93 20.63 7.68 9.50
N ASP A 94 21.84 8.25 9.44
CA ASP A 94 22.10 9.68 9.61
C ASP A 94 21.97 10.47 8.28
N GLN A 95 21.63 9.80 7.18
CA GLN A 95 21.47 10.43 5.88
C GLN A 95 20.14 11.17 5.79
N ILE A 96 20.12 12.30 5.09
CA ILE A 96 18.91 13.09 4.87
C ILE A 96 18.24 12.69 3.54
N CYS A 97 19.02 12.26 2.56
CA CYS A 97 18.54 11.84 1.25
C CYS A 97 19.45 10.81 0.60
N PHE A 98 18.90 9.99 -0.30
CA PHE A 98 19.65 9.08 -1.15
C PHE A 98 20.44 9.83 -2.22
N GLU A 99 21.63 9.30 -2.54
CA GLU A 99 22.39 9.71 -3.71
C GLU A 99 22.18 8.69 -4.85
N GLY A 100 21.50 9.11 -5.92
CA GLY A 100 21.28 8.25 -7.09
C GLY A 100 20.18 7.20 -6.89
N ARG A 101 20.50 5.91 -7.06
CA ARG A 101 19.51 4.81 -7.08
C ARG A 101 19.33 4.22 -5.66
N PRO A 102 18.16 4.35 -5.01
CA PRO A 102 17.95 3.88 -3.63
C PRO A 102 18.29 2.40 -3.40
N GLY A 103 17.99 1.56 -4.38
CA GLY A 103 18.29 0.12 -4.30
C GLY A 103 19.77 -0.26 -4.43
N ILE A 104 20.72 0.70 -4.46
CA ILE A 104 22.16 0.41 -4.32
C ILE A 104 22.52 0.12 -2.87
N GLU A 105 21.88 0.83 -1.92
CA GLU A 105 22.22 0.76 -0.50
C GLU A 105 21.44 -0.36 0.22
N MET A 106 20.51 -1.01 -0.46
CA MET A 106 19.74 -2.12 0.10
C MET A 106 20.61 -3.36 0.28
N THR A 107 20.59 -3.91 1.50
CA THR A 107 21.17 -5.22 1.79
C THR A 107 20.52 -6.29 0.92
N PRO A 108 21.29 -7.26 0.38
CA PRO A 108 20.72 -8.41 -0.32
C PRO A 108 19.68 -9.13 0.54
N PHE A 109 18.54 -9.46 -0.07
CA PHE A 109 17.49 -10.21 0.61
C PHE A 109 17.87 -11.70 0.70
N ASP A 110 17.73 -12.28 1.89
CA ASP A 110 18.01 -13.69 2.13
C ASP A 110 16.75 -14.54 1.88
N PHE A 111 16.66 -15.09 0.67
CA PHE A 111 15.53 -15.93 0.26
C PHE A 111 15.49 -17.29 0.96
N ASP A 112 16.65 -17.83 1.36
CA ASP A 112 16.71 -19.14 2.02
C ASP A 112 16.22 -19.05 3.47
N SER A 113 16.64 -17.99 4.17
CA SER A 113 16.13 -17.67 5.51
C SER A 113 14.63 -17.36 5.50
N CYS A 114 14.17 -16.58 4.52
CA CYS A 114 12.73 -16.31 4.34
C CYS A 114 11.94 -17.61 4.11
N ARG A 115 12.42 -18.50 3.24
CA ARG A 115 11.82 -19.81 3.01
C ARG A 115 11.74 -20.62 4.29
N GLN A 116 12.84 -20.75 5.02
CA GLN A 116 12.88 -21.52 6.25
C GLN A 116 11.84 -21.00 7.26
N THR A 117 11.76 -19.67 7.42
CA THR A 117 10.79 -19.03 8.31
C THR A 117 9.34 -19.37 7.92
N LEU A 118 9.04 -19.36 6.61
CA LEU A 118 7.70 -19.70 6.12
C LEU A 118 7.39 -21.19 6.28
N GLU A 119 8.35 -22.08 6.04
CA GLU A 119 8.19 -23.53 6.22
C GLU A 119 8.06 -23.94 7.69
N GLU A 120 8.61 -23.16 8.62
CA GLU A 120 8.46 -23.37 10.06
C GLU A 120 7.11 -22.85 10.57
N LYS A 121 6.66 -21.71 10.04
CA LYS A 121 5.40 -21.06 10.45
C LYS A 121 4.17 -21.74 9.84
N TRP A 122 4.29 -22.19 8.60
CA TRP A 122 3.21 -22.77 7.81
C TRP A 122 3.51 -24.23 7.47
N ASP A 123 2.62 -24.88 6.72
CA ASP A 123 2.85 -26.26 6.28
C ASP A 123 3.99 -26.33 5.26
N LYS A 124 5.11 -26.94 5.66
CA LYS A 124 6.36 -27.05 4.90
C LYS A 124 6.16 -27.60 3.48
N ASP A 125 5.27 -28.58 3.33
CA ASP A 125 5.05 -29.24 2.03
C ASP A 125 4.27 -28.35 1.04
N ASN A 126 3.77 -27.19 1.50
CA ASN A 126 2.91 -26.29 0.73
C ASN A 126 3.55 -24.92 0.40
N ILE A 127 4.79 -24.64 0.83
CA ILE A 127 5.48 -23.37 0.53
C ILE A 127 6.20 -23.43 -0.83
N ARG A 128 5.73 -22.62 -1.79
CA ARG A 128 6.29 -22.54 -3.14
C ARG A 128 7.19 -21.31 -3.28
N ASN A 129 7.98 -21.26 -4.36
CA ASN A 129 8.84 -20.10 -4.66
C ASN A 129 8.03 -18.79 -4.76
N VAL A 130 6.82 -18.85 -5.30
CA VAL A 130 5.94 -17.68 -5.41
C VAL A 130 5.45 -17.18 -4.06
N ASP A 131 5.38 -18.04 -3.05
CA ASP A 131 4.95 -17.69 -1.69
C ASP A 131 6.10 -16.97 -0.96
N VAL A 132 7.34 -17.44 -1.12
CA VAL A 132 8.56 -16.73 -0.67
C VAL A 132 8.64 -15.34 -1.30
N MET A 133 8.42 -15.23 -2.61
CA MET A 133 8.40 -13.92 -3.29
C MET A 133 7.26 -13.02 -2.80
N SER A 134 6.08 -13.57 -2.58
CA SER A 134 4.92 -12.81 -2.08
C SER A 134 5.17 -12.28 -0.67
N SER A 135 5.76 -13.10 0.20
CA SER A 135 6.19 -12.69 1.53
C SER A 135 7.30 -11.64 1.48
N ALA A 136 8.30 -11.79 0.60
CA ALA A 136 9.36 -10.80 0.42
C ALA A 136 8.83 -9.43 -0.03
N MET A 137 7.79 -9.40 -0.87
CA MET A 137 7.17 -8.15 -1.34
C MET A 137 6.19 -7.54 -0.32
N TYR A 138 5.37 -8.37 0.33
CA TYR A 138 4.32 -7.94 1.25
C TYR A 138 4.20 -8.89 2.46
N PRO A 139 5.14 -8.87 3.42
CA PRO A 139 5.22 -9.88 4.49
C PRO A 139 3.94 -10.01 5.31
N ALA A 140 3.43 -8.89 5.82
CA ALA A 140 2.22 -8.87 6.65
C ALA A 140 0.96 -9.26 5.86
N VAL A 141 0.85 -8.84 4.60
CA VAL A 141 -0.31 -9.18 3.74
C VAL A 141 -0.31 -10.67 3.42
N PHE A 142 0.87 -11.23 3.12
CA PHE A 142 1.02 -12.67 2.89
C PHE A 142 0.68 -13.47 4.14
N ASP A 143 1.14 -13.05 5.32
CA ASP A 143 0.80 -13.68 6.59
C ASP A 143 -0.72 -13.68 6.83
N SER A 144 -1.38 -12.52 6.72
CA SER A 144 -2.84 -12.45 6.86
C SER A 144 -3.59 -13.28 5.81
N PHE A 145 -3.06 -13.37 4.58
CA PHE A 145 -3.61 -14.24 3.55
C PHE A 145 -3.51 -15.73 3.93
N MET A 146 -2.36 -16.16 4.48
CA MET A 146 -2.15 -17.54 4.92
C MET A 146 -3.02 -17.90 6.14
N GLU A 147 -3.20 -16.98 7.09
CA GLU A 147 -4.14 -17.12 8.20
C GLU A 147 -5.57 -17.28 7.68
N HIS A 148 -5.98 -16.42 6.75
CA HIS A 148 -7.30 -16.49 6.12
C HIS A 148 -7.52 -17.81 5.38
N LYS A 149 -6.53 -18.26 4.60
CA LYS A 149 -6.58 -19.54 3.88
C LYS A 149 -6.62 -20.73 4.84
N THR A 150 -5.94 -20.67 5.98
CA THR A 150 -5.98 -21.70 7.02
C THR A 150 -7.36 -21.78 7.66
N GLN A 151 -7.99 -20.63 7.92
CA GLN A 151 -9.30 -20.56 8.55
C GLN A 151 -10.46 -20.95 7.62
N TYR A 152 -10.43 -20.50 6.36
CA TYR A 152 -11.57 -20.59 5.44
C TYR A 152 -11.33 -21.50 4.22
N GLY A 153 -10.10 -21.98 4.02
CA GLY A 153 -9.72 -22.75 2.83
C GLY A 153 -9.54 -21.88 1.59
N ASP A 154 -9.53 -22.53 0.41
CA ASP A 154 -9.43 -21.85 -0.87
C ASP A 154 -10.81 -21.38 -1.37
N LEU A 155 -11.09 -20.09 -1.15
CA LEU A 155 -12.33 -19.45 -1.60
C LEU A 155 -12.30 -18.98 -3.06
N SER A 156 -11.19 -19.17 -3.79
CA SER A 156 -11.11 -18.76 -5.20
C SER A 156 -12.07 -19.54 -6.11
N CYS A 157 -12.53 -20.69 -5.65
CA CYS A 157 -13.50 -21.54 -6.35
C CYS A 157 -14.97 -21.11 -6.15
N VAL A 158 -15.24 -20.17 -5.24
CA VAL A 158 -16.59 -19.63 -4.98
C VAL A 158 -16.89 -18.52 -5.97
N ASP A 159 -18.11 -18.47 -6.50
CA ASP A 159 -18.50 -17.40 -7.42
C ASP A 159 -18.46 -16.02 -6.73
N THR A 160 -18.18 -14.97 -7.50
CA THR A 160 -17.96 -13.63 -6.97
C THR A 160 -19.12 -13.10 -6.14
N ARG A 161 -20.38 -13.38 -6.52
CA ARG A 161 -21.52 -12.87 -5.76
C ARG A 161 -21.60 -13.57 -4.41
N THR A 162 -21.51 -14.89 -4.39
CA THR A 162 -21.56 -15.65 -3.14
C THR A 162 -20.37 -15.34 -2.23
N PHE A 163 -19.18 -15.14 -2.79
CA PHE A 163 -18.00 -14.70 -2.04
C PHE A 163 -18.23 -13.35 -1.34
N LEU A 164 -18.84 -12.38 -2.01
CA LEU A 164 -19.04 -11.03 -1.47
C LEU A 164 -20.24 -10.89 -0.54
N THR A 165 -21.30 -11.68 -0.74
CA THR A 165 -22.58 -11.47 -0.03
C THR A 165 -23.10 -12.69 0.73
N GLY A 166 -22.41 -13.82 0.68
CA GLY A 166 -22.90 -15.09 1.20
C GLY A 166 -24.09 -15.65 0.40
N MET A 167 -24.74 -16.66 0.96
CA MET A 167 -25.89 -17.35 0.35
C MET A 167 -27.23 -16.82 0.92
N LYS A 168 -28.27 -16.86 0.10
CA LYS A 168 -29.67 -16.66 0.54
C LYS A 168 -30.31 -17.97 0.96
N ILE A 169 -31.33 -17.90 1.81
CA ILE A 169 -32.14 -19.08 2.15
C ILE A 169 -32.73 -19.66 0.86
N ASP A 170 -32.70 -20.99 0.77
CA ASP A 170 -33.08 -21.82 -0.38
C ASP A 170 -32.20 -21.67 -1.63
N GLN A 171 -31.13 -20.87 -1.58
CA GLN A 171 -30.14 -20.82 -2.66
C GLN A 171 -29.30 -22.10 -2.67
N GLU A 172 -29.13 -22.66 -3.86
CA GLU A 172 -28.19 -23.74 -4.14
C GLU A 172 -26.91 -23.17 -4.77
N LEU A 173 -25.76 -23.65 -4.31
CA LEU A 173 -24.44 -23.32 -4.79
C LEU A 173 -23.72 -24.61 -5.17
N VAL A 174 -23.13 -24.63 -6.37
CA VAL A 174 -22.27 -25.73 -6.82
C VAL A 174 -20.85 -25.20 -6.89
N VAL A 175 -19.95 -25.76 -6.07
CA VAL A 175 -18.55 -25.35 -5.99
C VAL A 175 -17.66 -26.48 -6.50
N ASN A 176 -16.83 -26.20 -7.51
CA ASN A 176 -15.81 -27.12 -7.98
C ASN A 176 -14.54 -26.92 -7.15
N ILE A 177 -14.31 -27.77 -6.15
CA ILE A 177 -13.15 -27.64 -5.26
C ILE A 177 -11.87 -28.22 -5.88
N GLU A 178 -12.01 -29.27 -6.70
CA GLU A 178 -10.91 -29.90 -7.43
C GLU A 178 -11.46 -30.50 -8.74
N ARG A 179 -10.57 -30.89 -9.66
CA ARG A 179 -10.97 -31.59 -10.88
C ARG A 179 -11.71 -32.88 -10.53
N GLY A 180 -12.99 -32.93 -10.89
CA GLY A 180 -13.86 -34.08 -10.63
C GLY A 180 -14.48 -34.12 -9.24
N LYS A 181 -14.27 -33.11 -8.38
CA LYS A 181 -14.92 -32.98 -7.07
C LYS A 181 -15.80 -31.73 -7.01
N GLN A 182 -17.09 -31.93 -6.77
CA GLN A 182 -18.09 -30.87 -6.64
C GLN A 182 -18.78 -30.93 -5.29
N LEU A 183 -18.96 -29.77 -4.67
CA LEU A 183 -19.80 -29.59 -3.49
C LEU A 183 -21.12 -28.94 -3.89
N TYR A 184 -22.22 -29.57 -3.49
CA TYR A 184 -23.57 -29.01 -3.61
C TYR A 184 -23.97 -28.50 -2.24
N ILE A 185 -24.10 -27.19 -2.11
CA ILE A 185 -24.38 -26.51 -0.85
C ILE A 185 -25.75 -25.85 -1.00
N LYS A 186 -26.65 -26.08 -0.05
CA LYS A 186 -27.94 -25.39 0.02
C LYS A 186 -28.13 -24.79 1.40
N LEU A 187 -28.39 -23.48 1.46
CA LEU A 187 -28.69 -22.83 2.74
C LEU A 187 -30.17 -23.04 3.08
N MET A 188 -30.46 -23.94 4.02
CA MET A 188 -31.84 -24.28 4.39
C MET A 188 -32.47 -23.29 5.38
N GLY A 189 -31.67 -22.58 6.14
CA GLY A 189 -32.16 -21.64 7.17
C GLY A 189 -31.01 -20.99 7.93
N ILE A 190 -31.30 -19.88 8.59
CA ILE A 190 -30.36 -19.14 9.43
C ILE A 190 -30.98 -19.04 10.83
N GLY A 191 -30.29 -19.59 11.83
CA GLY A 191 -30.75 -19.53 13.22
C GLY A 191 -30.79 -18.11 13.77
N VAL A 192 -31.71 -17.85 14.69
CA VAL A 192 -31.70 -16.59 15.46
C VAL A 192 -30.51 -16.62 16.42
N PRO A 193 -29.73 -15.53 16.55
CA PRO A 193 -28.65 -15.47 17.53
C PRO A 193 -29.20 -15.78 18.93
N HIS A 194 -28.54 -16.65 19.67
CA HIS A 194 -28.87 -16.84 21.08
C HIS A 194 -28.50 -15.56 21.86
N PRO A 195 -29.33 -15.12 22.82
CA PRO A 195 -28.90 -14.11 23.78
C PRO A 195 -27.76 -14.70 24.60
N ASP A 196 -26.66 -13.95 24.74
CA ASP A 196 -25.58 -14.25 25.68
C ASP A 196 -26.08 -14.31 27.13
#